data_AF-A0A929WRN8-F1
#
_entry.id   AF-A0A929WRN8-F1
#
_cell.length_a   1.000
_cell.length_b   1.000
_cell.length_c   1.000
_cell.angle_alpha   90.00
_cell.angle_beta   90.00
_cell.angle_gamma   90.00
#
_symmetry.space_group_name_H-M   'P 1'
#
loop_
_entity.id
_entity.type
_entity.pdbx_description
1 polymer ?
#
loop_
_entity_poly.entity_id
_entity_poly.type
_entity_poly.pdbx_seq_one_letter_code
_entity_poly.pdbx_strand_id
1 'polypeptide(L)'
;MSTQTLSPRIPKFDLNDRLRKARETADLDQAQLAELIGVSRNSVSAAERGVSKPRKAVLIAWAFTTRVPFEWLMTGSTNNETPDPNGPGGELLRLDSNQQPSD
;
A
#
# COMPACT_ATOMS: atom_id res chain seq x y z
N MET A 1 14.74 40.03 16.11
CA MET A 1 13.46 39.38 15.75
C MET A 1 13.63 37.89 15.96
N SER A 2 12.85 37.27 16.85
CA SER A 2 12.98 35.85 17.20
C SER A 2 12.11 35.00 16.26
N THR A 3 12.71 34.17 15.41
CA THR A 3 11.97 33.24 14.55
C THR A 3 11.45 32.10 15.40
N GLN A 4 10.14 32.06 15.62
CA GLN A 4 9.49 30.95 16.30
C GLN A 4 9.54 29.71 15.38
N THR A 5 10.18 28.64 15.85
CA THR A 5 10.27 27.36 15.14
C THR A 5 8.87 26.76 15.03
N LEU A 6 8.33 26.69 13.80
CA LEU A 6 7.07 26.01 13.52
C LEU A 6 7.33 24.51 13.42
N SER A 7 6.81 23.72 14.36
CA SER A 7 6.85 22.26 14.28
C SER A 7 5.88 21.75 13.21
N PRO A 8 6.30 20.86 12.29
CA PRO A 8 5.41 20.32 11.27
C PRO A 8 4.35 19.39 11.88
N ARG A 9 3.09 19.54 11.44
CA ARG A 9 1.98 18.63 11.80
C ARG A 9 1.85 17.54 10.74
N ILE A 10 2.12 16.29 11.13
CA ILE A 10 1.96 15.13 10.25
C ILE A 10 0.53 14.58 10.40
N PRO A 11 -0.29 14.54 9.34
CA PRO A 11 -1.61 13.92 9.38
C PRO A 11 -1.50 12.40 9.54
N LYS A 12 -2.43 11.81 10.29
CA LYS A 12 -2.57 10.34 10.38
C LYS A 12 -3.52 9.88 9.30
N PHE A 13 -3.12 8.86 8.54
CA PHE A 13 -3.97 8.23 7.54
C PHE A 13 -4.45 6.88 8.08
N ASP A 14 -5.75 6.64 8.00
CA ASP A 14 -6.34 5.35 8.35
C ASP A 14 -6.48 4.46 7.10
N LEU A 15 -6.88 3.21 7.30
CA LEU A 15 -7.06 2.24 6.21
C LEU A 15 -8.06 2.75 5.16
N ASN A 16 -9.16 3.35 5.60
CA ASN A 16 -10.20 3.91 4.73
C ASN A 16 -9.66 5.04 3.84
N ASP A 17 -8.79 5.90 4.37
CA ASP A 17 -8.15 6.97 3.58
C ASP A 17 -7.22 6.39 2.53
N ARG A 18 -6.47 5.35 2.89
CA ARG A 18 -5.58 4.64 1.95
C ARG A 18 -6.37 3.93 0.85
N LEU A 19 -7.49 3.29 1.17
CA LEU A 19 -8.37 2.64 0.20
C LEU A 19 -8.93 3.65 -0.80
N ARG A 20 -9.41 4.79 -0.28
CA ARG A 20 -9.89 5.89 -1.10
C ARG A 20 -8.76 6.42 -2.00
N LYS A 21 -7.58 6.67 -1.43
CA LYS A 21 -6.45 7.22 -2.16
C LYS A 21 -5.99 6.27 -3.27
N ALA A 22 -5.92 4.97 -3.00
CA ALA A 22 -5.57 3.96 -4.00
C ALA A 22 -6.56 3.93 -5.17
N ARG A 23 -7.86 4.07 -4.89
CA ARG A 23 -8.89 4.16 -5.94
C ARG A 23 -8.72 5.43 -6.76
N GLU A 24 -8.54 6.58 -6.11
CA GLU A 24 -8.38 7.87 -6.78
C GLU A 24 -7.10 7.91 -7.64
N THR A 25 -6.00 7.30 -7.21
CA THR A 25 -4.77 7.20 -8.01
C THR A 25 -4.88 6.26 -9.21
N ALA A 26 -5.89 5.39 -9.21
CA ALA A 26 -6.20 4.52 -10.35
C ALA A 26 -7.23 5.14 -11.31
N ASP A 27 -7.64 6.40 -11.08
CA ASP A 27 -8.66 7.12 -11.85
C ASP A 27 -10.00 6.37 -11.94
N LEU A 28 -10.35 5.62 -10.90
CA LEU A 28 -11.61 4.85 -10.82
C LEU A 28 -12.63 5.57 -9.94
N ASP A 29 -13.89 5.55 -10.34
CA ASP A 29 -14.99 5.85 -9.43
C ASP A 29 -15.35 4.63 -8.54
N GLN A 30 -16.22 4.84 -7.54
CA GLN A 30 -16.61 3.78 -6.61
C GLN A 30 -17.41 2.65 -7.27
N ALA A 31 -18.16 2.93 -8.33
CA ALA A 31 -18.95 1.93 -9.05
C ALA A 31 -18.05 1.06 -9.95
N GLN A 32 -17.16 1.69 -10.71
CA GLN A 32 -16.18 1.02 -11.56
C GLN A 32 -15.29 0.08 -10.75
N LEU A 33 -14.75 0.55 -9.63
CA LEU A 33 -13.97 -0.32 -8.76
C LEU A 33 -14.80 -1.49 -8.23
N ALA A 34 -16.03 -1.23 -7.80
CA ALA A 34 -16.93 -2.26 -7.27
C ALA A 34 -17.21 -3.35 -8.31
N GLU A 35 -17.46 -2.96 -9.56
CA GLU A 35 -17.63 -3.87 -10.70
C GLU A 35 -16.37 -4.71 -10.95
N LEU A 36 -15.19 -4.07 -10.95
CA LEU A 36 -13.91 -4.75 -11.19
C LEU A 36 -13.55 -5.79 -10.12
N ILE A 37 -13.86 -5.53 -8.85
CA ILE A 37 -13.54 -6.44 -7.74
C ILE A 37 -14.71 -7.36 -7.35
N GLY A 38 -15.86 -7.23 -8.02
CA GLY A 38 -17.04 -8.08 -7.79
C GLY A 38 -17.74 -7.85 -6.46
N VAL A 39 -17.84 -6.59 -6.00
CA VAL A 39 -18.60 -6.21 -4.79
C VAL A 39 -19.63 -5.13 -5.11
N SER A 40 -20.49 -4.78 -4.14
CA SER A 40 -21.42 -3.67 -4.32
C SER A 40 -20.73 -2.31 -4.14
N ARG A 41 -21.19 -1.29 -4.88
CA ARG A 41 -20.78 0.12 -4.69
C ARG A 41 -20.94 0.56 -3.23
N ASN A 42 -21.99 0.10 -2.55
CA ASN A 42 -22.22 0.40 -1.13
C ASN A 42 -21.12 -0.17 -0.23
N SER A 43 -20.58 -1.35 -0.54
CA SER A 43 -19.46 -1.95 0.20
C SER A 43 -18.19 -1.13 0.03
N VAL A 44 -17.88 -0.66 -1.18
CA VAL A 44 -16.76 0.25 -1.46
C VAL A 44 -16.93 1.56 -0.67
N SER A 45 -18.11 2.18 -0.74
CA SER A 45 -18.42 3.41 0.00
C SER A 45 -18.34 3.23 1.51
N ALA A 46 -18.84 2.11 2.06
CA ALA A 46 -18.77 1.82 3.48
C ALA A 46 -17.33 1.60 3.97
N ALA A 47 -16.50 0.98 3.14
CA ALA A 47 -15.08 0.79 3.40
C ALA A 47 -14.31 2.13 3.43
N GLU A 48 -14.53 2.99 2.44
CA GLU A 48 -13.87 4.31 2.34
C GLU A 48 -14.30 5.30 3.43
N ARG A 49 -15.47 5.09 4.04
CA ARG A 49 -15.95 5.88 5.18
C ARG A 49 -15.57 5.27 6.53
N GLY A 50 -14.90 4.11 6.54
CA GLY A 50 -14.55 3.40 7.77
C GLY A 50 -15.75 2.76 8.50
N VAL A 51 -16.92 2.69 7.87
CA VAL A 51 -18.13 2.07 8.45
C VAL A 51 -18.05 0.55 8.44
N SER A 52 -17.36 -0.03 7.46
CA SER A 52 -17.11 -1.47 7.41
C SER A 52 -15.64 -1.75 7.09
N LYS A 53 -15.14 -2.88 7.59
CA LYS A 53 -13.81 -3.37 7.26
C LYS A 53 -13.93 -4.42 6.14
N PRO A 54 -13.35 -4.19 4.94
CA PRO A 54 -13.35 -5.19 3.88
C PRO A 54 -12.65 -6.48 4.31
N ARG A 55 -13.10 -7.60 3.75
CA ARG A 55 -12.41 -8.89 3.93
C ARG A 55 -11.05 -8.85 3.24
N LYS A 56 -10.11 -9.68 3.72
CA LYS A 56 -8.75 -9.78 3.13
C LYS A 56 -8.77 -10.01 1.62
N ALA A 57 -9.66 -10.88 1.12
CA ALA A 57 -9.83 -11.11 -0.32
C ALA A 57 -10.20 -9.84 -1.11
N VAL A 58 -11.09 -9.01 -0.55
CA VAL A 58 -11.49 -7.73 -1.16
C VAL A 58 -10.32 -6.76 -1.17
N LEU A 59 -9.54 -6.70 -0.09
CA LEU A 59 -8.34 -5.84 -0.02
C LEU A 59 -7.28 -6.26 -1.05
N ILE A 60 -7.08 -7.56 -1.26
CA ILE A 60 -6.16 -8.09 -2.28
C ILE A 60 -6.65 -7.71 -3.69
N ALA A 61 -7.94 -7.91 -3.98
CA ALA A 61 -8.52 -7.52 -5.26
C ALA A 61 -8.38 -6.00 -5.49
N TRP A 62 -8.64 -5.19 -4.46
CA TRP A 62 -8.47 -3.74 -4.49
C TRP A 62 -7.03 -3.35 -4.82
N ALA A 63 -6.05 -3.95 -4.14
CA ALA A 63 -4.63 -3.73 -4.39
C ALA A 63 -4.25 -4.05 -5.84
N PHE A 64 -4.71 -5.20 -6.34
CA PHE A 64 -4.44 -5.64 -7.70
C PHE A 64 -5.06 -4.73 -8.76
N THR A 65 -6.34 -4.37 -8.60
CA THR A 65 -7.07 -3.49 -9.53
C THR A 65 -6.48 -2.08 -9.56
N THR A 66 -6.10 -1.54 -8.40
CA THR A 66 -5.54 -0.18 -8.29
C THR A 66 -4.03 -0.13 -8.56
N ARG A 67 -3.38 -1.29 -8.72
CA ARG A 67 -1.91 -1.43 -8.82
C ARG A 67 -1.15 -0.81 -7.65
N VAL A 68 -1.79 -0.74 -6.48
CA VAL A 68 -1.18 -0.26 -5.24
C VAL A 68 -0.74 -1.46 -4.40
N PRO A 69 0.49 -1.48 -3.86
CA PRO A 69 0.95 -2.59 -3.03
C PRO A 69 0.00 -2.84 -1.85
N PHE A 70 -0.36 -4.11 -1.64
CA PHE A 70 -1.21 -4.53 -0.52
C PHE A 70 -0.65 -4.11 0.84
N GLU A 71 0.67 -4.20 1.02
CA GLU A 71 1.36 -3.78 2.23
C GLU A 71 1.19 -2.28 2.51
N TRP A 72 1.25 -1.44 1.46
CA TRP A 72 1.00 -0.02 1.60
C TRP A 72 -0.45 0.25 2.01
N LEU A 73 -1.42 -0.45 1.39
CA LEU A 73 -2.83 -0.32 1.76
C LEU A 73 -3.06 -0.67 3.24
N MET A 74 -2.41 -1.71 3.76
CA MET A 74 -2.59 -2.13 5.15
C MET A 74 -1.86 -1.21 6.15
N THR A 75 -0.59 -0.92 5.90
CA THR A 75 0.30 -0.30 6.89
C THR A 75 0.48 1.21 6.68
N GLY A 76 0.24 1.71 5.47
CA GLY A 76 0.57 3.08 5.07
C GLY A 76 2.05 3.35 4.84
N SER A 77 2.90 2.32 5.00
CA SER A 77 4.33 2.40 4.74
C SER A 77 4.67 1.51 3.55
N THR A 78 5.27 2.10 2.52
CA THR A 78 6.07 1.30 1.58
C THR A 78 7.43 1.07 2.26
N ASN A 79 7.52 0.11 3.17
CA ASN A 79 8.84 -0.48 3.44
C ASN A 79 9.19 -1.33 2.22
N ASN A 80 9.50 -0.67 1.12
CA ASN A 80 10.04 -1.29 -0.07
C ASN A 80 11.23 -0.44 -0.46
N GLU A 81 12.43 -0.95 -0.16
CA GLU A 81 13.51 -0.90 -1.12
C GLU A 81 12.89 -1.22 -2.47
N THR A 82 12.50 -0.18 -3.20
CA THR A 82 12.06 -0.36 -4.57
C THR A 82 13.33 -0.88 -5.24
N PRO A 83 13.36 -2.09 -5.83
CA PRO A 83 14.46 -2.43 -6.70
C PRO A 83 14.41 -1.38 -7.79
N ASP A 84 15.32 -0.43 -7.71
CA ASP A 84 15.61 0.49 -8.79
C ASP A 84 15.73 -0.39 -10.05
N PRO A 85 14.93 -0.15 -11.11
CA PRO A 85 15.06 -0.92 -12.34
C PRO A 85 16.46 -0.78 -12.98
N ASN A 86 17.28 0.16 -12.52
CA ASN A 86 18.70 0.33 -12.86
C ASN A 86 19.66 0.21 -11.64
N GLY A 87 19.18 -0.28 -10.48
CA GLY A 87 20.02 -0.53 -9.31
C GLY A 87 20.73 -1.87 -9.43
N PRO A 88 21.97 -2.01 -8.92
CA PRO A 88 22.66 -3.30 -8.97
C PRO A 88 21.82 -4.31 -8.19
N GLY A 89 21.41 -5.36 -8.89
CA GLY A 89 20.45 -6.33 -8.40
C GLY A 89 20.88 -7.05 -7.12
N GLY A 90 19.89 -7.34 -6.29
CA GLY A 90 19.86 -8.48 -5.39
C GLY A 90 20.87 -8.45 -4.25
N GLU A 91 20.48 -7.92 -3.10
CA GLU A 91 20.96 -8.51 -1.84
C GLU A 91 20.21 -9.83 -1.66
N LEU A 92 20.73 -10.85 -2.33
CA LEU A 92 20.48 -12.25 -2.06
C LEU A 92 20.48 -12.45 -0.54
N LEU A 93 19.44 -13.13 -0.04
CA LEU A 93 19.43 -13.83 1.24
C LEU A 93 20.85 -14.29 1.54
N ARG A 94 21.48 -13.71 2.58
CA ARG A 94 22.79 -14.15 3.07
C ARG A 94 22.70 -15.65 3.26
N LEU A 95 23.36 -16.36 2.35
CA LEU A 95 23.56 -17.80 2.37
C LEU A 95 24.49 -18.05 3.56
N ASP A 96 23.93 -18.22 4.74
CA ASP A 96 24.73 -18.64 5.88
C ASP A 96 25.09 -20.12 5.70
N SER A 97 26.36 -20.40 5.99
CA SER A 97 27.01 -21.70 6.18
C SER A 97 27.60 -22.42 4.96
N ASN A 98 28.94 -22.37 4.92
CA ASN A 98 29.86 -23.51 4.73
C ASN A 98 29.93 -24.12 3.31
N GLN A 99 31.08 -24.20 2.61
CA GLN A 99 32.44 -24.57 3.03
C GLN A 99 33.45 -24.14 1.95
N GLN A 100 34.62 -23.67 2.35
CA GLN A 100 35.80 -23.57 1.48
C GLN A 100 36.41 -24.97 1.25
N PRO A 101 36.97 -25.28 0.07
CA PRO A 101 37.92 -26.38 -0.03
C PRO A 101 39.28 -25.86 0.48
N SER A 102 39.80 -26.48 1.53
CA SER A 102 41.22 -26.37 1.85
C SER A 102 41.96 -27.43 1.05
N ASP A 103 43.07 -27.01 0.44
CA ASP A 103 44.15 -27.84 -0.11
C ASP A 103 44.71 -28.80 0.98
#